data_AF-A0A6N2CNN6-F1
#
_entry.id   AF-A0A6N2CNN6-F1
#
_cell.length_a   1.000
_cell.length_b   1.000
_cell.length_c   1.000
_cell.angle_alpha   90.00
_cell.angle_beta   90.00
_cell.angle_gamma   90.00
#
_symmetry.space_group_name_H-M   'P 1'
#
loop_
_entity.id
_entity.type
_entity.pdbx_description
1 polymer ?
#
loop_
_entity_poly.entity_id
_entity_poly.type
_entity_poly.pdbx_seq_one_letter_code
_entity_poly.pdbx_strand_id
1 'polypeptide(L)'
;MATEEYTGNGEYQTLVFKMEGVTHWAESDITGLRLDPAEGTNVTGTSFDIDFIEISDGEALPPPSVTQRFDFEQNGNFEGWNPIKDIVNASVSGGYLSARSTGNDPILVKDGINFQADQVPHVLVRIRLSTPGTLELFWGTTQASGFAGTRRVAAPVAGGNTWQTVMLPLAGHAEWDGNTITRLRLDPTNQTDTDFSIDTIAISDGDADGDGIPDVFELEHNLNPLDPSDASEPAGGSGLTNLEAFVAGLDPSNPAVEFRISEMITSASGLKVSVDGKAGRIYRLYRSETLAADSWESLAVIGPLDANEVIEFSDPDQLQRAFYKVEVSLP
;
A
#
# COMPACT_ATOMS: atom_id res chain seq x y z
N MET A 1 13.67 28.49 8.38
CA MET A 1 13.46 27.87 9.70
C MET A 1 11.98 27.88 9.95
N ALA A 2 11.41 26.72 10.27
CA ALA A 2 10.02 26.56 10.70
C ALA A 2 10.07 25.79 12.03
N THR A 3 9.14 26.09 12.94
CA THR A 3 9.14 25.56 14.31
C THR A 3 7.73 25.14 14.67
N GLU A 4 7.57 23.95 15.24
CA GLU A 4 6.31 23.41 15.74
C GLU A 4 6.50 22.90 17.17
N GLU A 5 5.47 23.00 18.01
CA GLU A 5 5.54 22.60 19.42
C GLU A 5 5.08 21.15 19.64
N TYR A 6 5.94 20.36 20.28
CA TYR A 6 5.57 19.06 20.83
C TYR A 6 4.89 19.22 22.19
N THR A 7 3.67 18.71 22.34
CA THR A 7 2.82 18.93 23.51
C THR A 7 3.07 17.96 24.67
N GLY A 8 3.86 16.90 24.45
CA GLY A 8 4.70 16.35 25.53
C GLY A 8 4.07 15.38 26.53
N ASN A 9 3.38 14.32 26.10
CA ASN A 9 2.96 13.22 27.00
C ASN A 9 3.78 11.92 26.85
N GLY A 10 4.87 11.92 26.06
CA GLY A 10 5.69 10.73 25.80
C GLY A 10 5.12 9.80 24.72
N GLU A 11 4.11 10.25 23.99
CA GLU A 11 3.53 9.57 22.82
C GLU A 11 4.01 10.23 21.52
N TYR A 12 3.98 9.51 20.39
CA TYR A 12 4.24 10.10 19.09
C TYR A 12 3.21 11.19 18.77
N GLN A 13 3.67 12.31 18.20
CA GLN A 13 2.83 13.41 17.74
C GLN A 13 3.26 13.80 16.33
N THR A 14 2.30 13.90 15.42
CA THR A 14 2.54 14.46 14.09
C THR A 14 2.71 15.97 14.20
N LEU A 15 3.85 16.48 13.72
CA LEU A 15 4.15 17.90 13.61
C LEU A 15 4.16 18.30 12.13
N VAL A 16 3.33 19.28 11.75
CA VAL A 16 3.18 19.70 10.36
C VAL A 16 3.81 21.07 10.17
N PHE A 17 4.95 21.11 9.48
CA PHE A 17 5.63 22.36 9.13
C PHE A 17 5.04 22.88 7.82
N LYS A 18 4.21 23.93 7.89
CA LYS A 18 3.73 24.61 6.69
C LYS A 18 4.86 25.42 6.07
N MET A 19 5.33 24.96 4.92
CA MET A 19 6.48 25.56 4.24
C MET A 19 6.10 26.66 3.24
N GLU A 20 4.80 26.86 3.00
CA GLU A 20 4.29 27.97 2.21
C GLU A 20 4.78 29.31 2.79
N GLY A 21 5.39 30.15 1.95
CA GLY A 21 5.92 31.46 2.35
C GLY A 21 7.23 31.41 3.13
N VAL A 22 7.80 30.24 3.40
CA VAL A 22 9.14 30.13 4.00
C VAL A 22 10.17 30.59 2.96
N THR A 23 10.93 31.63 3.31
CA THR A 23 11.93 32.22 2.42
C THR A 23 12.96 31.17 1.99
N HIS A 24 13.25 31.11 0.68
CA HIS A 24 14.11 30.12 0.02
C HIS A 24 13.58 28.68 -0.03
N TRP A 25 12.35 28.41 0.44
CA TRP A 25 11.74 27.09 0.26
C TRP A 25 11.18 26.90 -1.15
N ALA A 26 10.38 27.86 -1.63
CA ALA A 26 9.70 27.76 -2.93
C ALA A 26 10.56 28.17 -4.14
N GLU A 27 11.69 28.82 -3.91
CA GLU A 27 12.50 29.47 -4.97
C GLU A 27 13.89 28.86 -5.11
N SER A 28 14.16 27.71 -4.51
CA SER A 28 15.51 27.12 -4.49
C SER A 28 15.48 25.60 -4.47
N ASP A 29 16.50 25.00 -5.06
CA ASP A 29 16.75 23.57 -4.95
C ASP A 29 17.19 23.24 -3.51
N ILE A 30 16.36 22.51 -2.78
CA ILE A 30 16.67 22.09 -1.41
C ILE A 30 17.61 20.88 -1.49
N THR A 31 18.85 21.07 -1.01
CA THR A 31 19.91 20.04 -1.08
C THR A 31 20.13 19.29 0.23
N GLY A 32 19.43 19.69 1.29
CA GLY A 32 19.50 19.03 2.59
C GLY A 32 18.54 19.64 3.59
N LEU A 33 18.11 18.81 4.54
CA LEU A 33 17.28 19.19 5.66
C LEU A 33 18.04 18.95 6.96
N ARG A 34 17.83 19.84 7.92
CA ARG A 34 18.31 19.69 9.29
C ARG A 34 17.10 19.73 10.21
N LEU A 35 17.04 18.76 11.13
CA LEU A 35 16.07 18.74 12.21
C LEU A 35 16.76 19.06 13.52
N ASP A 36 16.10 19.88 14.33
CA ASP A 36 16.52 20.25 15.69
C ASP A 36 15.40 19.84 16.66
N PRO A 37 15.31 18.54 17.05
CA PRO A 37 14.15 17.98 17.76
C PRO A 37 13.97 18.50 19.19
N ALA A 38 15.00 19.13 19.73
CA ALA A 38 14.96 19.80 21.03
C ALA A 38 15.68 21.13 20.93
N GLU A 39 14.92 22.23 21.03
CA GLU A 39 15.43 23.60 20.97
C GLU A 39 15.06 24.35 22.27
N GLY A 40 15.98 25.16 22.82
CA GLY A 40 15.75 26.01 24.00
C GLY A 40 16.62 25.68 25.22
N THR A 41 16.22 26.18 26.39
CA THR A 41 16.96 25.98 27.66
C THR A 41 16.58 24.65 28.32
N ASN A 42 17.56 23.89 28.84
CA ASN A 42 17.41 22.57 29.50
C ASN A 42 17.15 21.35 28.57
N VAL A 43 17.58 21.42 27.31
CA VAL A 43 17.50 20.27 26.36
C VAL A 43 18.66 19.27 26.49
N THR A 44 19.60 19.48 27.42
CA THR A 44 20.72 18.54 27.61
C THR A 44 20.24 17.23 28.22
N GLY A 45 20.36 16.13 27.45
CA GLY A 45 19.99 14.79 27.89
C GLY A 45 18.56 14.38 27.53
N THR A 46 17.83 15.18 26.74
CA THR A 46 16.53 14.76 26.18
C THR A 46 16.74 13.68 25.11
N SER A 47 16.07 12.55 25.26
CA SER A 47 15.88 11.56 24.20
C SER A 47 14.68 11.94 23.36
N PHE A 48 14.76 11.70 22.05
CA PHE A 48 13.64 11.79 21.14
C PHE A 48 13.69 10.56 20.22
N ASP A 49 12.52 10.11 19.81
CA ASP A 49 12.36 9.08 18.79
C ASP A 49 11.60 9.72 17.63
N ILE A 50 12.03 9.43 16.40
CA ILE A 50 11.35 9.84 15.17
C ILE A 50 10.84 8.56 14.55
N ASP A 51 9.52 8.50 14.32
CA ASP A 51 8.89 7.41 13.60
C ASP A 51 9.19 7.54 12.09
N PHE A 52 8.74 8.65 11.49
CA PHE A 52 8.98 8.97 10.09
C PHE A 52 9.16 10.49 9.89
N ILE A 53 9.65 10.86 8.70
CA ILE A 53 9.69 12.23 8.20
C ILE A 53 9.09 12.22 6.80
N GLU A 54 8.16 13.12 6.54
CA GLU A 54 7.45 13.21 5.27
C GLU A 54 7.57 14.62 4.68
N ILE A 55 7.70 14.69 3.34
CA ILE A 55 7.72 15.94 2.58
C ILE A 55 6.60 15.86 1.56
N SER A 56 5.58 16.69 1.73
CA SER A 56 4.40 16.80 0.85
C SER A 56 4.40 18.12 0.08
N ASP A 57 3.80 18.12 -1.11
CA ASP A 57 3.47 19.31 -1.89
C ASP A 57 2.14 19.96 -1.47
N GLY A 58 1.47 19.43 -0.44
CA GLY A 58 0.22 19.96 0.11
C GLY A 58 -1.02 19.16 -0.30
N GLU A 59 -0.89 18.20 -1.22
CA GLU A 59 -1.90 17.17 -1.41
C GLU A 59 -1.88 16.21 -0.21
N ALA A 60 -3.04 15.64 0.12
CA ALA A 60 -3.14 14.65 1.18
C ALA A 60 -2.30 13.43 0.78
N LEU A 61 -1.09 13.35 1.30
CA LEU A 61 -0.33 12.11 1.21
C LEU A 61 -1.08 11.04 2.00
N PRO A 62 -1.04 9.77 1.55
CA PRO A 62 -1.54 8.68 2.36
C PRO A 62 -0.89 8.75 3.75
N PRO A 63 -1.57 8.27 4.81
CA PRO A 63 -0.96 8.19 6.11
C PRO A 63 0.44 7.54 5.98
N PRO A 64 1.41 7.98 6.79
CA PRO A 64 2.79 7.50 6.71
C PRO A 64 2.77 5.98 6.70
N SER A 65 3.40 5.39 5.68
CA SER A 65 3.33 3.96 5.52
C SER A 65 3.89 3.29 6.77
N VAL A 66 3.06 2.46 7.40
CA VAL A 66 3.50 1.62 8.51
C VAL A 66 4.03 0.28 8.00
N THR A 67 4.17 0.15 6.68
CA THR A 67 4.59 -1.08 6.04
C THR A 67 6.00 -1.45 6.48
N GLN A 68 6.14 -2.66 7.01
CA GLN A 68 7.44 -3.25 7.37
C GLN A 68 7.65 -4.52 6.57
N ARG A 69 8.68 -4.52 5.72
CA ARG A 69 9.02 -5.62 4.83
C ARG A 69 10.29 -6.33 5.30
N PHE A 70 10.26 -7.65 5.27
CA PHE A 70 11.39 -8.53 5.59
C PHE A 70 11.67 -9.44 4.42
N ASP A 71 12.74 -9.19 3.67
CA ASP A 71 13.02 -9.77 2.35
C ASP A 71 14.17 -10.78 2.35
N PHE A 72 14.90 -10.90 3.46
CA PHE A 72 15.96 -11.90 3.63
C PHE A 72 17.05 -11.85 2.53
N GLU A 73 17.31 -10.66 1.97
CA GLU A 73 18.25 -10.46 0.84
C GLU A 73 19.71 -10.70 1.24
N GLN A 74 20.04 -10.43 2.50
CA GLN A 74 21.40 -10.58 3.01
C GLN A 74 21.63 -11.98 3.58
N ASN A 75 22.50 -12.76 2.93
CA ASN A 75 22.92 -14.08 3.40
C ASN A 75 23.25 -14.10 4.91
N GLY A 76 22.60 -14.99 5.65
CA GLY A 76 22.76 -15.17 7.10
C GLY A 76 22.02 -14.15 7.97
N ASN A 77 21.37 -13.14 7.40
CA ASN A 77 20.57 -12.17 8.14
C ASN A 77 19.09 -12.57 8.13
N PHE A 78 18.55 -12.92 9.30
CA PHE A 78 17.14 -13.27 9.48
C PHE A 78 16.24 -12.05 9.77
N GLU A 79 16.79 -10.84 9.75
CA GLU A 79 16.05 -9.58 9.91
C GLU A 79 15.21 -9.53 11.19
N GLY A 80 15.70 -10.21 12.24
CA GLY A 80 15.06 -10.30 13.55
C GLY A 80 14.03 -11.42 13.70
N TRP A 81 13.77 -12.23 12.67
CA TRP A 81 12.96 -13.44 12.78
C TRP A 81 13.77 -14.60 13.37
N ASN A 82 13.37 -15.08 14.54
CA ASN A 82 14.11 -16.10 15.27
C ASN A 82 13.38 -17.45 15.19
N PRO A 83 13.98 -18.50 14.60
CA PRO A 83 13.48 -19.87 14.73
C PRO A 83 13.70 -20.37 16.16
N ILE A 84 12.61 -20.66 16.89
CA ILE A 84 12.70 -21.01 18.32
C ILE A 84 12.18 -22.40 18.67
N LYS A 85 11.34 -23.01 17.83
CA LYS A 85 10.74 -24.32 18.10
C LYS A 85 10.45 -25.06 16.80
N ASP A 86 10.60 -26.39 16.82
CA ASP A 86 10.22 -27.32 15.76
C ASP A 86 10.73 -26.97 14.35
N ILE A 87 11.88 -26.30 14.28
CA ILE A 87 12.55 -25.90 13.04
C ILE A 87 14.00 -26.39 13.08
N VAL A 88 14.45 -27.00 11.98
CA VAL A 88 15.86 -27.37 11.76
C VAL A 88 16.35 -26.87 10.41
N ASN A 89 17.68 -26.76 10.28
CA ASN A 89 18.36 -26.29 9.06
C ASN A 89 17.89 -24.91 8.58
N ALA A 90 17.46 -24.04 9.51
CA ALA A 90 17.11 -22.68 9.19
C ALA A 90 18.33 -21.93 8.63
N SER A 91 18.17 -21.32 7.46
CA SER A 91 19.20 -20.52 6.82
C SER A 91 18.57 -19.41 5.98
N VAL A 92 19.23 -18.26 5.92
CA VAL A 92 18.94 -17.22 4.94
C VAL A 92 20.04 -17.24 3.90
N SER A 93 19.69 -17.59 2.67
CA SER A 93 20.62 -17.51 1.55
C SER A 93 19.89 -17.45 0.22
N GLY A 94 20.42 -16.66 -0.72
CA GLY A 94 19.86 -16.55 -2.06
C GLY A 94 18.51 -15.82 -2.11
N GLY A 95 18.31 -14.85 -1.21
CA GLY A 95 17.12 -13.99 -1.18
C GLY A 95 15.93 -14.54 -0.40
N TYR A 96 16.09 -15.60 0.41
CA TYR A 96 14.99 -16.14 1.20
C TYR A 96 15.46 -16.89 2.45
N LEU A 97 14.58 -16.95 3.45
CA LEU A 97 14.66 -17.88 4.57
C LEU A 97 14.21 -19.27 4.12
N SER A 98 14.97 -20.32 4.46
CA SER A 98 14.57 -21.71 4.26
C SER A 98 14.81 -22.55 5.50
N ALA A 99 13.94 -23.50 5.77
CA ALA A 99 14.11 -24.47 6.86
C ALA A 99 13.21 -25.71 6.67
N ARG A 100 13.29 -26.66 7.60
CA ARG A 100 12.42 -27.83 7.67
C ARG A 100 11.73 -27.90 9.02
N SER A 101 10.43 -28.19 9.04
CA SER A 101 9.70 -28.45 10.27
C SER A 101 10.03 -29.83 10.85
N THR A 102 10.20 -29.91 12.17
CA THR A 102 10.40 -31.20 12.90
C THR A 102 9.23 -31.59 13.78
N GLY A 103 8.24 -30.72 13.89
CA GLY A 103 7.00 -30.92 14.62
C GLY A 103 5.86 -30.19 13.91
N ASN A 104 4.68 -30.18 14.52
CA ASN A 104 3.49 -29.55 13.97
C ASN A 104 3.30 -28.10 14.46
N ASP A 105 4.26 -27.54 15.18
CA ASP A 105 4.25 -26.19 15.72
C ASP A 105 5.62 -25.49 15.50
N PRO A 106 6.12 -25.39 14.25
CA PRO A 106 7.35 -24.66 13.91
C PRO A 106 7.15 -23.17 14.17
N ILE A 107 7.98 -22.56 15.03
CA ILE A 107 7.78 -21.17 15.46
C ILE A 107 8.94 -20.28 15.01
N LEU A 108 8.61 -19.22 14.27
CA LEU A 108 9.44 -18.03 14.08
C LEU A 108 8.89 -16.89 14.93
N VAL A 109 9.74 -16.16 15.66
CA VAL A 109 9.33 -14.98 16.46
C VAL A 109 10.06 -13.73 16.01
N LYS A 110 9.30 -12.65 15.83
CA LYS A 110 9.80 -11.29 15.65
C LYS A 110 9.41 -10.45 16.86
N ASP A 111 10.39 -10.11 17.67
CA ASP A 111 10.25 -9.14 18.76
C ASP A 111 10.71 -7.74 18.31
N GLY A 112 10.46 -6.74 19.16
CA GLY A 112 10.96 -5.38 18.97
C GLY A 112 10.29 -4.62 17.83
N ILE A 113 9.04 -4.97 17.53
CA ILE A 113 8.16 -4.20 16.65
C ILE A 113 7.24 -3.34 17.52
N ASN A 114 6.74 -2.24 16.96
CA ASN A 114 5.82 -1.35 17.66
C ASN A 114 5.00 -0.57 16.63
N PHE A 115 3.72 -0.89 16.47
CA PHE A 115 2.81 -0.18 15.57
C PHE A 115 1.36 -0.32 16.04
N GLN A 116 0.49 0.59 15.59
CA GLN A 116 -0.95 0.48 15.86
C GLN A 116 -1.58 -0.54 14.91
N ALA A 117 -2.29 -1.52 15.48
CA ALA A 117 -2.91 -2.61 14.74
C ALA A 117 -3.89 -2.12 13.67
N ASP A 118 -4.64 -1.06 13.95
CA ASP A 118 -5.67 -0.51 13.02
C ASP A 118 -5.08 0.04 11.72
N GLN A 119 -3.77 0.32 11.70
CA GLN A 119 -3.06 0.77 10.49
C GLN A 119 -2.60 -0.41 9.62
N VAL A 120 -2.73 -1.65 10.10
CA VAL A 120 -2.24 -2.86 9.43
C VAL A 120 -3.43 -3.81 9.21
N PRO A 121 -4.13 -3.72 8.07
CA PRO A 121 -5.28 -4.57 7.79
C PRO A 121 -4.92 -6.04 7.58
N HIS A 122 -3.68 -6.35 7.20
CA HIS A 122 -3.22 -7.71 6.96
C HIS A 122 -1.69 -7.83 6.97
N VAL A 123 -1.22 -9.09 7.00
CA VAL A 123 0.18 -9.45 6.74
C VAL A 123 0.24 -10.31 5.49
N LEU A 124 1.13 -9.97 4.56
CA LEU A 124 1.43 -10.79 3.39
C LEU A 124 2.68 -11.64 3.67
N VAL A 125 2.64 -12.90 3.26
CA VAL A 125 3.79 -13.80 3.33
C VAL A 125 3.99 -14.49 1.99
N ARG A 126 5.12 -14.22 1.33
CA ARG A 126 5.54 -14.95 0.13
C ARG A 126 6.26 -16.22 0.56
N ILE A 127 5.56 -17.35 0.43
CA ILE A 127 5.97 -18.64 1.00
C ILE A 127 5.82 -19.77 -0.01
N ARG A 128 6.59 -20.84 0.18
CA ARG A 128 6.36 -22.15 -0.45
C ARG A 128 6.54 -23.27 0.56
N LEU A 129 5.73 -24.32 0.45
CA LEU A 129 5.85 -25.53 1.25
C LEU A 129 6.08 -26.75 0.35
N SER A 130 6.81 -27.75 0.84
CA SER A 130 6.92 -29.04 0.15
C SER A 130 5.61 -29.85 0.24
N THR A 131 4.90 -29.76 1.37
CA THR A 131 3.61 -30.41 1.65
C THR A 131 2.56 -29.34 1.99
N PRO A 132 1.29 -29.46 1.53
CA PRO A 132 0.25 -28.50 1.90
C PRO A 132 0.08 -28.39 3.41
N GLY A 133 -0.11 -27.17 3.90
CA GLY A 133 -0.20 -26.89 5.34
C GLY A 133 -1.01 -25.64 5.63
N THR A 134 -0.98 -25.22 6.89
CA THR A 134 -1.61 -23.98 7.35
C THR A 134 -0.54 -23.05 7.90
N LEU A 135 -0.47 -21.84 7.35
CA LEU A 135 0.30 -20.73 7.88
C LEU A 135 -0.51 -20.05 8.98
N GLU A 136 0.11 -19.79 10.13
CA GLU A 136 -0.56 -19.12 11.24
C GLU A 136 0.26 -17.91 11.70
N LEU A 137 -0.42 -16.84 12.09
CA LEU A 137 0.19 -15.66 12.68
C LEU A 137 -0.46 -15.40 14.02
N PHE A 138 0.39 -15.19 15.03
CA PHE A 138 0.03 -14.80 16.38
C PHE A 138 0.70 -13.48 16.74
N TRP A 139 0.14 -12.78 17.72
CA TRP A 139 0.70 -11.51 18.17
C TRP A 139 0.65 -11.34 19.69
N GLY A 140 1.53 -10.48 20.18
CA GLY A 140 1.50 -9.94 21.53
C GLY A 140 1.31 -8.43 21.48
N THR A 141 0.59 -7.88 22.46
CA THR A 141 0.28 -6.45 22.55
C THR A 141 0.95 -5.81 23.75
N THR A 142 0.90 -4.48 23.83
CA THR A 142 1.34 -3.73 25.03
C THR A 142 0.57 -4.16 26.29
N GLN A 143 -0.70 -4.53 26.16
CA GLN A 143 -1.56 -4.96 27.27
C GLN A 143 -1.44 -6.45 27.58
N ALA A 144 -1.10 -7.27 26.58
CA ALA A 144 -1.01 -8.71 26.70
C ALA A 144 0.18 -9.23 25.89
N SER A 145 1.34 -9.24 26.54
CA SER A 145 2.61 -9.46 25.86
C SER A 145 2.84 -10.91 25.39
N GLY A 146 2.12 -11.90 25.90
CA GLY A 146 2.25 -13.30 25.47
C GLY A 146 1.39 -13.63 24.25
N PHE A 147 1.81 -14.63 23.46
CA PHE A 147 0.96 -15.22 22.42
C PHE A 147 -0.19 -16.03 23.02
N ALA A 148 -1.37 -15.98 22.40
CA ALA A 148 -2.55 -16.72 22.84
C ALA A 148 -3.31 -17.27 21.63
N GLY A 149 -3.98 -18.42 21.79
CA GLY A 149 -4.78 -19.02 20.71
C GLY A 149 -5.94 -18.16 20.21
N THR A 150 -6.38 -17.18 21.01
CA THR A 150 -7.39 -16.17 20.62
C THR A 150 -6.79 -14.99 19.84
N ARG A 151 -5.46 -14.81 19.86
CA ARG A 151 -4.70 -13.81 19.09
C ARG A 151 -3.99 -14.52 17.94
N ARG A 152 -4.79 -15.02 17.00
CA ARG A 152 -4.33 -15.84 15.89
C ARG A 152 -5.19 -15.64 14.65
N VAL A 153 -4.54 -15.56 13.50
CA VAL A 153 -5.15 -15.76 12.19
C VAL A 153 -4.41 -16.85 11.43
N ALA A 154 -5.05 -17.46 10.44
CA ALA A 154 -4.46 -18.55 9.69
C ALA A 154 -5.01 -18.65 8.26
N ALA A 155 -4.17 -19.12 7.36
CA ALA A 155 -4.51 -19.33 5.96
C ALA A 155 -3.87 -20.63 5.43
N PRO A 156 -4.53 -21.34 4.48
CA PRO A 156 -3.93 -22.50 3.84
C PRO A 156 -2.77 -22.10 2.93
N VAL A 157 -1.76 -22.95 2.82
CA VAL A 157 -0.65 -22.81 1.88
C VAL A 157 -0.55 -24.09 1.07
N ALA A 158 -0.57 -23.96 -0.26
CA ALA A 158 -0.40 -25.08 -1.16
C ALA A 158 1.02 -25.66 -1.07
N GLY A 159 1.13 -26.99 -1.12
CA GLY A 159 2.41 -27.68 -1.23
C GLY A 159 2.96 -27.69 -2.65
N GLY A 160 4.02 -28.48 -2.89
CA GLY A 160 4.60 -28.65 -4.22
C GLY A 160 5.74 -27.68 -4.55
N ASN A 161 6.25 -26.94 -3.56
CA ASN A 161 7.38 -26.00 -3.69
C ASN A 161 7.15 -24.84 -4.66
N THR A 162 5.89 -24.43 -4.85
CA THR A 162 5.52 -23.26 -5.65
C THR A 162 5.39 -22.04 -4.75
N TRP A 163 6.04 -20.93 -5.15
CA TRP A 163 5.88 -19.64 -4.50
C TRP A 163 4.45 -19.15 -4.63
N GLN A 164 3.90 -18.67 -3.52
CA GLN A 164 2.60 -18.00 -3.46
C GLN A 164 2.66 -16.90 -2.41
N THR A 165 1.96 -15.80 -2.65
CA THR A 165 1.77 -14.75 -1.65
C THR A 165 0.47 -15.04 -0.90
N VAL A 166 0.57 -15.25 0.40
CA VAL A 166 -0.57 -15.56 1.28
C VAL A 166 -0.90 -14.35 2.14
N MET A 167 -2.15 -13.89 2.06
CA MET A 167 -2.68 -12.83 2.91
C MET A 167 -3.29 -13.41 4.19
N LEU A 168 -2.88 -12.85 5.32
CA LEU A 168 -3.43 -13.11 6.64
C LEU A 168 -4.25 -11.88 7.08
N PRO A 169 -5.59 -11.91 6.94
CA PRO A 169 -6.43 -10.75 7.24
C PRO A 169 -6.51 -10.52 8.75
N LEU A 170 -6.35 -9.27 9.17
CA LEU A 170 -6.27 -8.85 10.58
C LEU A 170 -7.32 -7.79 10.93
N ALA A 171 -7.66 -6.89 10.01
CA ALA A 171 -8.71 -5.89 10.20
C ALA A 171 -10.05 -6.55 10.59
N GLY A 172 -10.70 -6.01 11.62
CA GLY A 172 -11.95 -6.54 12.15
C GLY A 172 -11.76 -7.64 13.19
N HIS A 173 -10.52 -8.05 13.50
CA HIS A 173 -10.24 -9.06 14.50
C HIS A 173 -10.25 -8.44 15.90
N ALA A 174 -11.12 -8.93 16.79
CA ALA A 174 -11.38 -8.31 18.10
C ALA A 174 -10.15 -8.19 19.04
N GLU A 175 -9.16 -9.07 18.90
CA GLU A 175 -7.91 -8.98 19.67
C GLU A 175 -6.75 -8.30 18.91
N TRP A 176 -6.99 -7.85 17.68
CA TRP A 176 -6.07 -7.06 16.87
C TRP A 176 -6.45 -5.58 16.98
N ASP A 177 -7.66 -5.25 16.54
CA ASP A 177 -8.16 -3.88 16.44
C ASP A 177 -8.01 -3.10 17.76
N GLY A 178 -7.60 -1.83 17.65
CA GLY A 178 -7.38 -0.92 18.78
C GLY A 178 -6.20 -1.27 19.70
N ASN A 179 -5.36 -2.24 19.34
CA ASN A 179 -4.18 -2.60 20.12
C ASN A 179 -2.88 -2.07 19.50
N THR A 180 -1.86 -1.94 20.33
CA THR A 180 -0.48 -1.73 19.88
C THR A 180 0.25 -3.07 19.85
N ILE A 181 0.76 -3.45 18.68
CA ILE A 181 1.44 -4.73 18.45
C ILE A 181 2.91 -4.60 18.81
N THR A 182 3.43 -5.56 19.60
CA THR A 182 4.80 -5.50 20.14
C THR A 182 5.69 -6.67 19.71
N ARG A 183 5.06 -7.73 19.20
CA ARG A 183 5.73 -8.94 18.71
C ARG A 183 4.81 -9.75 17.82
N LEU A 184 5.38 -10.44 16.85
CA LEU A 184 4.70 -11.40 16.00
C LEU A 184 5.33 -12.79 16.18
N ARG A 185 4.49 -13.81 16.03
CA ARG A 185 4.90 -15.20 15.89
C ARG A 185 4.29 -15.71 14.60
N LEU A 186 5.12 -16.28 13.74
CA LEU A 186 4.69 -16.93 12.52
C LEU A 186 4.95 -18.44 12.65
N ASP A 187 3.92 -19.22 12.36
CA ASP A 187 4.03 -20.67 12.27
C ASP A 187 3.91 -21.07 10.79
N PRO A 188 5.02 -21.38 10.10
CA PRO A 188 5.03 -21.54 8.64
C PRO A 188 4.15 -22.69 8.12
N THR A 189 3.90 -23.70 8.95
CA THR A 189 3.09 -24.87 8.62
C THR A 189 2.64 -25.59 9.90
N ASN A 190 1.50 -26.26 9.87
CA ASN A 190 1.07 -27.19 10.92
C ASN A 190 1.48 -28.66 10.65
N GLN A 191 2.34 -28.89 9.66
CA GLN A 191 2.83 -30.20 9.27
C GLN A 191 4.25 -30.46 9.81
N THR A 192 4.52 -31.72 10.16
CA THR A 192 5.89 -32.19 10.44
C THR A 192 6.61 -32.58 9.16
N ASP A 193 7.94 -32.58 9.18
CA ASP A 193 8.80 -33.05 8.08
C ASP A 193 8.56 -32.31 6.75
N THR A 194 8.17 -31.03 6.83
CA THR A 194 7.86 -30.18 5.68
C THR A 194 8.95 -29.16 5.49
N ASP A 195 9.50 -29.08 4.29
CA ASP A 195 10.43 -28.01 3.91
C ASP A 195 9.59 -26.76 3.61
N PHE A 196 10.01 -25.62 4.14
CA PHE A 196 9.39 -24.33 3.86
C PHE A 196 10.45 -23.30 3.45
N SER A 197 10.06 -22.37 2.60
CA SER A 197 10.86 -21.17 2.32
C SER A 197 9.97 -19.94 2.36
N ILE A 198 10.49 -18.85 2.91
CA ILE A 198 9.82 -17.56 3.01
C ILE A 198 10.73 -16.54 2.34
N ASP A 199 10.21 -15.89 1.32
CA ASP A 199 10.90 -14.87 0.53
C ASP A 199 10.66 -13.48 1.13
N THR A 200 9.40 -13.17 1.43
CA THR A 200 9.02 -11.90 2.04
C THR A 200 7.99 -12.11 3.14
N ILE A 201 8.11 -11.34 4.23
CA ILE A 201 7.02 -11.08 5.18
C ILE A 201 6.77 -9.57 5.14
N ALA A 202 5.58 -9.14 4.75
CA ALA A 202 5.19 -7.73 4.74
C ALA A 202 4.05 -7.50 5.74
N ILE A 203 4.31 -6.69 6.75
CA ILE A 203 3.29 -6.09 7.61
C ILE A 203 2.77 -4.91 6.82
N SER A 204 1.58 -5.01 6.22
CA SER A 204 1.11 -4.04 5.22
C SER A 204 0.06 -3.11 5.78
N ASP A 205 0.11 -1.85 5.38
CA ASP A 205 -0.96 -0.86 5.57
C ASP A 205 -2.10 -0.94 4.55
N GLY A 206 -1.95 -1.78 3.53
CA GLY A 206 -2.92 -1.96 2.45
C GLY A 206 -2.32 -1.83 1.05
N ASP A 207 -1.08 -1.33 0.93
CA ASP A 207 -0.29 -1.22 -0.30
C ASP A 207 1.18 -1.53 0.06
N ALA A 208 1.55 -2.81 0.02
CA ALA A 208 2.77 -3.31 0.63
C ALA A 208 4.04 -2.99 -0.16
N ASP A 209 3.93 -2.69 -1.44
CA ASP A 209 5.05 -2.26 -2.28
C ASP A 209 4.98 -0.79 -2.72
N GLY A 210 3.88 -0.10 -2.42
CA GLY A 210 3.74 1.35 -2.52
C GLY A 210 3.57 1.84 -3.94
N ASP A 211 3.01 1.02 -4.83
CA ASP A 211 2.81 1.36 -6.24
C ASP A 211 1.49 2.09 -6.53
N GLY A 212 0.63 2.22 -5.50
CA GLY A 212 -0.67 2.88 -5.57
C GLY A 212 -1.83 1.94 -5.90
N ILE A 213 -1.59 0.64 -6.07
CA ILE A 213 -2.61 -0.40 -6.21
C ILE A 213 -2.76 -1.12 -4.85
N PRO A 214 -3.98 -1.25 -4.30
CA PRO A 214 -4.17 -1.95 -3.04
C PRO A 214 -3.87 -3.45 -3.12
N ASP A 215 -3.23 -4.02 -2.09
CA ASP A 215 -2.81 -5.43 -2.03
C ASP A 215 -3.95 -6.42 -2.33
N VAL A 216 -5.15 -6.11 -1.82
CA VAL A 216 -6.35 -6.93 -2.03
C VAL A 216 -6.76 -6.93 -3.49
N PHE A 217 -6.71 -5.76 -4.13
CA PHE A 217 -7.03 -5.63 -5.56
C PHE A 217 -6.03 -6.41 -6.40
N GLU A 218 -4.75 -6.32 -6.08
CA GLU A 218 -3.70 -7.05 -6.79
C GLU A 218 -3.90 -8.56 -6.74
N LEU A 219 -4.12 -9.12 -5.54
CA LEU A 219 -4.38 -10.54 -5.36
C LEU A 219 -5.64 -11.01 -6.10
N GLU A 220 -6.70 -10.20 -6.13
CA GLU A 220 -7.93 -10.51 -6.87
C GLU A 220 -7.74 -10.51 -8.40
N HIS A 221 -6.77 -9.75 -8.91
CA HIS A 221 -6.50 -9.60 -10.34
C HIS A 221 -5.23 -10.31 -10.82
N ASN A 222 -4.60 -11.12 -9.96
CA ASN A 222 -3.36 -11.87 -10.23
C ASN A 222 -2.12 -10.98 -10.47
N LEU A 223 -2.11 -9.79 -9.88
CA LEU A 223 -0.91 -8.97 -9.71
C LEU A 223 -0.17 -9.43 -8.46
N ASN A 224 1.01 -8.86 -8.23
CA ASN A 224 1.89 -9.23 -7.15
C ASN A 224 2.09 -8.06 -6.18
N PRO A 225 1.45 -8.10 -4.98
CA PRO A 225 1.49 -7.02 -3.97
C PRO A 225 2.83 -6.86 -3.26
N LEU A 226 3.90 -7.35 -3.86
CA LEU A 226 5.26 -7.32 -3.35
C LEU A 226 6.24 -6.98 -4.49
N ASP A 227 5.75 -6.53 -5.64
CA ASP A 227 6.51 -6.14 -6.82
C ASP A 227 5.91 -4.88 -7.47
N PRO A 228 6.40 -3.68 -7.08
CA PRO A 228 5.80 -2.42 -7.48
C PRO A 228 6.00 -2.10 -8.97
N SER A 229 6.78 -2.93 -9.68
CA SER A 229 7.01 -2.75 -11.10
C SER A 229 5.82 -3.20 -11.93
N ASP A 230 4.96 -4.07 -11.39
CA ASP A 230 3.83 -4.62 -12.13
C ASP A 230 2.69 -3.59 -12.32
N ALA A 231 2.56 -2.56 -11.47
CA ALA A 231 1.69 -1.41 -11.72
C ALA A 231 1.91 -0.75 -13.08
N SER A 232 3.16 -0.78 -13.58
CA SER A 232 3.57 -0.21 -14.85
C SER A 232 3.51 -1.19 -16.03
N GLU A 233 3.26 -2.47 -15.76
CA GLU A 233 3.09 -3.47 -16.81
C GLU A 233 1.79 -3.24 -17.60
N PRO A 234 1.74 -3.63 -18.88
CA PRO A 234 0.55 -3.48 -19.70
C PRO A 234 -0.65 -4.25 -19.14
N ALA A 235 -1.73 -3.54 -18.86
CA ALA A 235 -3.04 -4.11 -18.55
C ALA A 235 -3.68 -4.61 -19.84
N GLY A 236 -3.58 -5.91 -20.10
CA GLY A 236 -4.17 -6.52 -21.29
C GLY A 236 -3.58 -5.99 -22.60
N GLY A 237 -4.44 -5.52 -23.52
CA GLY A 237 -4.07 -5.17 -24.90
C GLY A 237 -4.41 -3.74 -25.36
N SER A 238 -4.87 -2.85 -24.46
CA SER A 238 -5.32 -1.50 -24.81
C SER A 238 -4.27 -0.40 -24.69
N GLY A 239 -3.09 -0.72 -24.15
CA GLY A 239 -2.02 0.25 -23.90
C GLY A 239 -2.15 1.00 -22.58
N LEU A 240 -3.09 0.62 -21.70
CA LEU A 240 -3.10 1.05 -20.30
C LEU A 240 -2.08 0.25 -19.47
N THR A 241 -1.59 0.83 -18.38
CA THR A 241 -0.91 0.05 -17.33
C THR A 241 -1.91 -0.53 -16.32
N ASN A 242 -1.45 -1.45 -15.46
CA ASN A 242 -2.27 -2.00 -14.37
C ASN A 242 -2.79 -0.91 -13.43
N LEU A 243 -1.95 0.06 -13.07
CA LEU A 243 -2.34 1.21 -12.25
C LEU A 243 -3.40 2.08 -12.95
N GLU A 244 -3.21 2.38 -14.24
CA GLU A 244 -4.20 3.16 -15.00
C GLU A 244 -5.55 2.45 -15.11
N ALA A 245 -5.54 1.12 -15.30
CA ALA A 245 -6.75 0.31 -15.29
C ALA A 245 -7.44 0.34 -13.91
N PHE A 246 -6.68 0.22 -12.82
CA PHE A 246 -7.19 0.35 -11.45
C PHE A 246 -7.84 1.71 -11.19
N VAL A 247 -7.14 2.81 -11.53
CA VAL A 247 -7.66 4.19 -11.41
C VAL A 247 -8.95 4.36 -12.20
N ALA A 248 -9.00 3.83 -13.43
CA ALA A 248 -10.19 3.86 -14.28
C ALA A 248 -11.34 2.94 -13.82
N GLY A 249 -11.13 2.11 -12.80
CA GLY A 249 -12.11 1.13 -12.32
C GLY A 249 -12.40 0.01 -13.32
N LEU A 250 -11.33 -0.44 -13.97
CA LEU A 250 -11.33 -1.50 -14.95
C LEU A 250 -10.57 -2.73 -14.42
N ASP A 251 -10.81 -3.88 -15.04
CA ASP A 251 -10.14 -5.14 -14.71
C ASP A 251 -8.83 -5.26 -15.51
N PRO A 252 -7.64 -5.16 -14.88
CA PRO A 252 -6.36 -5.25 -15.57
C PRO A 252 -6.06 -6.64 -16.16
N SER A 253 -6.70 -7.69 -15.65
CA SER A 253 -6.55 -9.06 -16.16
C SER A 253 -7.31 -9.30 -17.46
N ASN A 254 -8.24 -8.41 -17.82
CA ASN A 254 -9.00 -8.49 -19.06
C ASN A 254 -8.15 -8.02 -20.25
N PRO A 255 -7.82 -8.88 -21.23
CA PRO A 255 -7.00 -8.51 -22.38
C PRO A 255 -7.64 -7.45 -23.30
N ALA A 256 -8.95 -7.23 -23.20
CA ALA A 256 -9.69 -6.22 -23.96
C ALA A 256 -10.08 -5.00 -23.10
N VAL A 257 -9.47 -4.82 -21.93
CA VAL A 257 -9.75 -3.69 -21.03
C VAL A 257 -9.47 -2.38 -21.75
N GLU A 258 -10.40 -1.42 -21.80
CA GLU A 258 -10.14 -0.11 -22.40
C GLU A 258 -10.98 0.97 -21.70
N PHE A 259 -10.42 2.17 -21.58
CA PHE A 259 -11.18 3.36 -21.17
C PHE A 259 -11.59 4.15 -22.41
N ARG A 260 -12.88 4.42 -22.58
CA ARG A 260 -13.40 5.14 -23.75
C ARG A 260 -14.56 6.06 -23.42
N ILE A 261 -14.68 7.12 -24.21
CA ILE A 261 -15.93 7.87 -24.36
C ILE A 261 -16.95 6.93 -25.00
N SER A 262 -18.06 6.68 -24.31
CA SER A 262 -19.10 5.75 -24.78
C SER A 262 -20.02 6.38 -25.82
N GLU A 263 -20.23 7.69 -25.74
CA GLU A 263 -21.00 8.43 -26.75
C GLU A 263 -20.54 9.89 -26.86
N MET A 264 -20.58 10.43 -28.07
CA MET A 264 -20.37 11.86 -28.31
C MET A 264 -21.43 12.37 -29.30
N ILE A 265 -22.25 13.33 -28.86
CA ILE A 265 -23.36 13.88 -29.66
C ILE A 265 -23.15 15.38 -29.87
N THR A 266 -23.03 15.81 -31.12
CA THR A 266 -23.10 17.24 -31.49
C THR A 266 -24.52 17.65 -31.83
N SER A 267 -24.95 18.79 -31.31
CA SER A 267 -26.30 19.34 -31.52
C SER A 267 -26.27 20.87 -31.59
N ALA A 268 -27.41 21.47 -31.95
CA ALA A 268 -27.57 22.93 -31.92
C ALA A 268 -27.39 23.54 -30.51
N SER A 269 -27.48 22.73 -29.46
CA SER A 269 -27.29 23.12 -28.06
C SER A 269 -25.87 22.88 -27.53
N GLY A 270 -24.96 22.33 -28.33
CA GLY A 270 -23.58 22.02 -27.92
C GLY A 270 -23.18 20.58 -28.17
N LEU A 271 -22.06 20.20 -27.57
CA LEU A 271 -21.56 18.84 -27.49
C LEU A 271 -22.04 18.18 -26.19
N LYS A 272 -22.44 16.92 -26.29
CA LYS A 272 -22.56 16.00 -25.16
C LYS A 272 -21.51 14.91 -25.25
N VAL A 273 -20.90 14.56 -24.12
CA VAL A 273 -19.91 13.50 -23.99
C VAL A 273 -20.35 12.57 -22.88
N SER A 274 -20.55 11.29 -23.20
CA SER A 274 -20.96 10.26 -22.24
C SER A 274 -19.83 9.29 -21.95
N VAL A 275 -19.70 8.86 -20.70
CA VAL A 275 -18.70 7.88 -20.24
C VAL A 275 -19.37 6.90 -19.29
N ASP A 276 -18.96 5.63 -19.34
CA ASP A 276 -19.37 4.61 -18.37
C ASP A 276 -18.60 4.83 -17.06
N GLY A 277 -19.19 5.63 -16.16
CA GLY A 277 -18.63 5.99 -14.87
C GLY A 277 -18.59 4.83 -13.88
N LYS A 278 -17.58 4.84 -13.02
CA LYS A 278 -17.32 3.84 -11.97
C LYS A 278 -17.43 4.48 -10.60
N ALA A 279 -18.01 3.75 -9.66
CA ALA A 279 -18.11 4.16 -8.27
C ALA A 279 -16.73 4.49 -7.68
N GLY A 280 -16.67 5.51 -6.83
CA GLY A 280 -15.46 5.98 -6.16
C GLY A 280 -14.49 6.77 -7.05
N ARG A 281 -14.85 7.12 -8.29
CA ARG A 281 -13.98 7.87 -9.22
C ARG A 281 -14.50 9.27 -9.48
N ILE A 282 -13.57 10.18 -9.75
CA ILE A 282 -13.82 11.53 -10.23
C ILE A 282 -13.50 11.58 -11.73
N TYR A 283 -14.35 12.26 -12.49
CA TYR A 283 -14.20 12.43 -13.92
C TYR A 283 -14.14 13.91 -14.26
N ARG A 284 -13.19 14.30 -15.11
CA ARG A 284 -13.04 15.68 -15.57
C ARG A 284 -13.03 15.75 -17.09
N LEU A 285 -13.92 16.58 -17.64
CA LEU A 285 -13.90 16.92 -19.07
C LEU A 285 -12.97 18.10 -19.28
N TYR A 286 -12.05 17.94 -20.22
CA TYR A 286 -11.23 19.04 -20.74
C TYR A 286 -11.53 19.29 -22.21
N ARG A 287 -11.31 20.54 -22.62
CA ARG A 287 -11.41 20.99 -24.00
C ARG A 287 -10.14 21.72 -24.44
N SER A 288 -9.85 21.67 -25.73
CA SER A 288 -8.85 22.53 -26.36
C SER A 288 -9.19 22.78 -27.82
N GLU A 289 -9.02 24.00 -28.33
CA GLU A 289 -9.14 24.28 -29.77
C GLU A 289 -7.93 23.81 -30.60
N THR A 290 -6.86 23.38 -29.92
CA THR A 290 -5.62 22.85 -30.52
C THR A 290 -5.16 21.55 -29.82
N LEU A 291 -4.06 20.94 -30.28
CA LEU A 291 -3.44 19.79 -29.59
C LEU A 291 -2.21 20.16 -28.75
N ALA A 292 -1.96 21.46 -28.53
CA ALA A 292 -0.86 21.89 -27.68
C ALA A 292 -1.13 21.50 -26.20
N ALA A 293 -0.07 21.09 -25.48
CA ALA A 293 -0.22 20.61 -24.10
C ALA A 293 -0.78 21.68 -23.15
N ASP A 294 -0.41 22.94 -23.34
CA ASP A 294 -0.80 24.05 -22.46
C ASP A 294 -2.14 24.70 -22.86
N SER A 295 -2.86 24.15 -23.86
CA SER A 295 -4.12 24.74 -24.34
C SER A 295 -5.38 24.05 -23.84
N TRP A 296 -5.25 23.08 -22.92
CA TRP A 296 -6.39 22.36 -22.36
C TRP A 296 -7.01 23.12 -21.18
N GLU A 297 -8.31 23.38 -21.26
CA GLU A 297 -9.09 23.96 -20.17
C GLU A 297 -10.04 22.93 -19.57
N SER A 298 -10.23 22.96 -18.24
CA SER A 298 -11.21 22.12 -17.56
C SER A 298 -12.59 22.73 -17.69
N LEU A 299 -13.56 21.97 -18.21
CA LEU A 299 -14.94 22.42 -18.38
C LEU A 299 -15.84 22.00 -17.23
N ALA A 300 -15.71 20.76 -16.77
CA ALA A 300 -16.60 20.18 -15.78
C ALA A 300 -15.93 19.03 -15.04
N VAL A 301 -16.39 18.80 -13.82
CA VAL A 301 -15.99 17.70 -12.94
C VAL A 301 -17.25 17.02 -12.41
N ILE A 302 -17.29 15.69 -12.47
CA ILE A 302 -18.36 14.86 -11.91
C ILE A 302 -17.72 13.81 -11.00
N GLY A 303 -18.24 13.66 -9.78
CA GLY A 303 -17.82 12.65 -8.81
C GLY A 303 -17.29 13.23 -7.50
N PRO A 304 -16.83 12.38 -6.57
CA PRO A 304 -16.75 10.93 -6.71
C PRO A 304 -18.12 10.27 -6.87
N LEU A 305 -18.24 9.30 -7.77
CA LEU A 305 -19.53 8.63 -8.02
C LEU A 305 -19.88 7.66 -6.89
N ASP A 306 -21.14 7.61 -6.47
CA ASP A 306 -21.60 6.65 -5.46
C ASP A 306 -21.81 5.24 -6.03
N ALA A 307 -22.06 5.14 -7.33
CA ALA A 307 -22.36 3.89 -8.03
C ALA A 307 -21.82 3.91 -9.47
N ASN A 308 -21.77 2.74 -10.10
CA ASN A 308 -21.50 2.66 -11.53
C ASN A 308 -22.71 3.20 -12.31
N GLU A 309 -22.48 4.25 -13.10
CA GLU A 309 -23.53 4.90 -13.88
C GLU A 309 -22.95 5.56 -15.13
N VAL A 310 -23.78 5.81 -16.14
CA VAL A 310 -23.35 6.62 -17.29
C VAL A 310 -23.38 8.08 -16.87
N ILE A 311 -22.25 8.76 -17.00
CA ILE A 311 -22.15 10.20 -16.76
C ILE A 311 -22.19 10.96 -18.08
N GLU A 312 -22.83 12.13 -18.08
CA GLU A 312 -22.89 13.03 -19.23
C GLU A 312 -22.26 14.38 -18.91
N PHE A 313 -21.27 14.77 -19.69
CA PHE A 313 -20.77 16.14 -19.75
C PHE A 313 -21.44 16.91 -20.88
N SER A 314 -21.53 18.23 -20.73
CA SER A 314 -22.03 19.14 -21.78
C SER A 314 -21.06 20.29 -21.98
N ASP A 315 -20.72 20.57 -23.25
CA ASP A 315 -20.08 21.81 -23.67
C ASP A 315 -21.08 22.61 -24.53
N PRO A 316 -21.61 23.74 -24.03
CA PRO A 316 -22.57 24.55 -24.79
C PRO A 316 -21.93 25.36 -25.92
N ASP A 317 -20.61 25.53 -25.94
CA ASP A 317 -19.95 26.41 -26.89
C ASP A 317 -19.94 25.81 -28.31
N GLN A 318 -20.28 26.65 -29.28
CA GLN A 318 -20.34 26.27 -30.69
C GLN A 318 -19.03 26.62 -31.39
N LEU A 319 -18.01 25.78 -31.19
CA LEU A 319 -16.68 25.98 -31.77
C LEU A 319 -16.58 25.35 -33.17
N GLN A 320 -15.81 25.96 -34.07
CA GLN A 320 -15.56 25.40 -35.41
C GLN A 320 -14.76 24.10 -35.36
N ARG A 321 -13.90 23.97 -34.35
CA ARG A 321 -13.14 22.76 -34.02
C ARG A 321 -12.80 22.79 -32.54
N ALA A 322 -12.83 21.63 -31.91
CA ALA A 322 -12.34 21.42 -30.57
C ALA A 322 -11.93 19.96 -30.40
N PHE A 323 -11.00 19.73 -29.50
CA PHE A 323 -10.56 18.43 -29.02
C PHE A 323 -11.03 18.28 -27.58
N TYR A 324 -11.39 17.06 -27.21
CA TYR A 324 -11.89 16.73 -25.89
C TYR A 324 -11.10 15.56 -25.33
N LYS A 325 -10.82 15.60 -24.03
CA LYS A 325 -10.30 14.47 -23.27
C LYS A 325 -11.09 14.34 -21.98
N VAL A 326 -11.31 13.11 -21.56
CA VAL A 326 -11.85 12.80 -20.23
C VAL A 326 -10.72 12.20 -19.42
N GLU A 327 -10.49 12.79 -18.26
CA GLU A 327 -9.59 12.28 -17.23
C GLU A 327 -10.43 11.56 -16.17
N VAL A 328 -9.91 10.46 -15.65
CA VAL A 328 -10.43 9.75 -14.49
C VAL A 328 -9.37 9.74 -13.41
N SER A 329 -9.78 9.99 -12.16
CA SER A 329 -8.89 9.95 -11.00
C SER A 329 -9.60 9.32 -9.80
N LEU A 330 -8.81 8.91 -8.82
CA LEU A 330 -9.30 8.58 -7.48
C LEU A 330 -9.60 9.87 -6.69
N PRO A 331 -10.38 9.80 -5.59
CA PRO A 331 -10.83 10.96 -4.82
C PRO A 331 -9.73 11.66 -4.01
#